data_AF-A0A7Z7NBV2-F1
#
_entry.id   AF-A0A7Z7NBV2-F1
#
_cell.length_a   1.000
_cell.length_b   1.000
_cell.length_c   1.000
_cell.angle_alpha   90.00
_cell.angle_beta   90.00
_cell.angle_gamma   90.00
#
_symmetry.space_group_name_H-M   'P 1'
#
loop_
_entity.id
_entity.type
_entity.pdbx_description
1 polymer ?
#
loop_
_entity_poly.entity_id
_entity_poly.type
_entity_poly.pdbx_seq_one_letter_code
_entity_poly.pdbx_strand_id
1 'polypeptide(L)'
;MKVPFTWKVTGWFMIGWSPEFPIGEVRPLRYFGEDLVAYRAESGEVHVLEAHCKHLGAHIGHGGKVVGDCVQCPFHGWRWGPDGTNRYIPYQPDRPNRALTLRVFPVMEQYGCVFAWHHPHGKEPQWQMPDIFGKFPQFETDPAAYYRAYPEFSRRAEREPVHPQIVAENAPDSAISSTYTTRP
;
A
#
# COMPACT_ATOMS: atom_id res chain seq x y z
N MET A 1 10.17 30.25 7.87
CA MET A 1 11.04 29.77 6.77
C MET A 1 10.31 28.63 6.06
N LYS A 2 9.85 28.82 4.82
CA LYS A 2 9.34 27.70 4.01
C LYS A 2 10.55 26.94 3.49
N VAL A 3 10.82 25.76 4.02
CA VAL A 3 11.82 24.87 3.43
C VAL A 3 11.24 24.33 2.11
N PRO A 4 12.00 24.33 1.00
CA PRO A 4 11.48 23.92 -0.31
C PRO A 4 11.31 22.39 -0.45
N PHE A 5 11.62 21.65 0.61
CA PHE A 5 11.54 20.19 0.66
C PHE A 5 10.55 19.76 1.74
N THR A 6 9.70 18.80 1.41
CA THR A 6 8.78 18.16 2.34
C THR A 6 9.51 17.02 3.05
N TRP A 7 9.33 16.93 4.38
CA TRP A 7 9.84 15.80 5.18
C TRP A 7 9.01 14.52 4.96
N LYS A 8 7.84 14.63 4.32
CA LYS A 8 7.06 13.47 3.90
C LYS A 8 7.72 12.83 2.69
N VAL A 9 8.04 11.55 2.81
CA VAL A 9 8.69 10.74 1.78
C VAL A 9 7.86 10.64 0.50
N THR A 10 8.50 10.46 -0.65
CA THR A 10 7.83 10.20 -1.94
C THR A 10 8.41 8.94 -2.56
N GLY A 11 7.57 8.02 -3.03
CA GLY A 11 8.02 6.81 -3.70
C GLY A 11 7.09 5.62 -3.56
N TRP A 12 7.56 4.48 -4.05
CA TRP A 12 6.94 3.18 -3.87
C TRP A 12 7.38 2.56 -2.55
N PHE A 13 6.42 2.18 -1.71
CA PHE A 13 6.66 1.55 -0.42
C PHE A 13 5.93 0.23 -0.36
N MET A 14 6.61 -0.82 0.12
CA MET A 14 5.94 -2.09 0.42
C MET A 14 5.01 -1.89 1.62
N ILE A 15 3.73 -2.20 1.44
CA ILE A 15 2.69 -2.05 2.47
C ILE A 15 2.17 -3.41 2.98
N GLY A 16 2.72 -4.50 2.47
CA GLY A 16 2.42 -5.85 2.94
C GLY A 16 2.73 -6.90 1.89
N TRP A 17 2.51 -8.16 2.24
CA TRP A 17 2.59 -9.29 1.34
C TRP A 17 1.25 -9.51 0.66
N SER A 18 1.27 -9.90 -0.60
CA SER A 18 0.07 -10.21 -1.40
C SER A 18 -0.93 -11.13 -0.69
N PRO A 19 -0.52 -12.24 -0.05
CA PRO A 19 -1.43 -13.12 0.68
C PRO A 19 -2.04 -12.50 1.95
N GLU A 20 -1.50 -11.39 2.45
CA GLU A 20 -2.11 -10.65 3.56
C GLU A 20 -3.35 -9.88 3.10
N PHE A 21 -3.64 -9.80 1.80
CA PHE A 21 -4.85 -9.18 1.26
C PHE A 21 -5.67 -10.22 0.50
N PRO A 22 -6.45 -11.10 1.15
CA PRO A 22 -7.25 -12.09 0.42
C PRO A 22 -8.34 -11.45 -0.44
N ILE A 23 -8.78 -12.13 -1.50
CA ILE A 23 -9.88 -11.69 -2.36
C ILE A 23 -11.15 -11.48 -1.51
N GLY A 24 -11.83 -10.34 -1.71
CA GLY A 24 -13.07 -10.01 -1.01
C GLY A 24 -12.88 -9.45 0.41
N GLU A 25 -11.65 -9.41 0.91
CA GLU A 25 -11.33 -8.90 2.25
C GLU A 25 -10.98 -7.41 2.23
N VAL A 26 -11.31 -6.74 3.34
CA VAL A 26 -10.98 -5.33 3.60
C VAL A 26 -10.05 -5.28 4.81
N ARG A 27 -8.97 -4.50 4.71
CA ARG A 27 -7.97 -4.35 5.77
C ARG A 27 -7.71 -2.89 6.13
N PRO A 28 -7.74 -2.55 7.43
CA PRO A 28 -7.26 -1.25 7.91
C PRO A 28 -5.73 -1.24 7.90
N LEU A 29 -5.14 -0.16 7.42
CA LEU A 29 -3.70 0.06 7.39
C LEU A 29 -3.33 1.42 7.98
N ARG A 30 -2.12 1.54 8.54
CA ARG A 30 -1.57 2.80 9.07
C ARG A 30 -0.20 3.05 8.45
N TYR A 31 -0.12 3.96 7.49
CA TYR A 31 1.13 4.32 6.80
C TYR A 31 1.20 5.84 6.61
N PHE A 32 2.41 6.39 6.55
CA PHE A 32 2.66 7.83 6.28
C PHE A 32 1.98 8.80 7.27
N GLY A 33 1.62 8.31 8.46
CA GLY A 33 0.84 9.06 9.45
C GLY A 33 -0.65 9.17 9.12
N GLU A 34 -1.15 8.40 8.16
CA GLU A 34 -2.51 8.39 7.65
C GLU A 34 -3.15 7.01 7.84
N ASP A 35 -4.48 7.00 8.04
CA ASP A 35 -5.26 5.77 8.06
C ASP A 35 -5.74 5.45 6.66
N LEU A 36 -5.40 4.25 6.20
CA LEU A 36 -5.70 3.76 4.87
C LEU A 36 -6.62 2.53 4.95
N VAL A 37 -7.34 2.28 3.87
CA VAL A 37 -8.07 1.03 3.68
C VAL A 37 -7.52 0.34 2.44
N ALA A 38 -7.06 -0.89 2.62
CA ALA A 38 -6.76 -1.79 1.52
C ALA A 38 -7.91 -2.77 1.34
N TYR A 39 -8.22 -3.15 0.11
CA TYR A 39 -9.12 -4.25 -0.17
C TYR A 39 -8.71 -4.94 -1.46
N ARG A 40 -9.00 -6.24 -1.57
CA ARG A 40 -8.84 -6.95 -2.84
C ARG A 40 -10.22 -7.14 -3.45
N ALA A 41 -10.45 -6.52 -4.61
CA ALA A 41 -11.67 -6.66 -5.37
C ALA A 41 -11.93 -8.13 -5.75
N GLU A 42 -13.16 -8.44 -6.13
CA GLU A 42 -13.53 -9.78 -6.62
C GLU A 42 -12.76 -10.16 -7.90
N SER A 43 -12.27 -9.18 -8.65
CA SER A 43 -11.36 -9.38 -9.80
C SER A 43 -9.98 -9.91 -9.41
N GLY A 44 -9.62 -9.84 -8.13
CA GLY A 44 -8.30 -10.14 -7.62
C GLY A 44 -7.36 -8.94 -7.53
N GLU A 45 -7.75 -7.75 -7.97
CA GLU A 45 -6.90 -6.55 -7.90
C GLU A 45 -6.91 -5.93 -6.48
N VAL A 46 -5.75 -5.50 -5.99
CA VAL A 46 -5.63 -4.78 -4.69
C VAL A 46 -5.77 -3.29 -4.93
N HIS A 47 -6.63 -2.66 -4.14
CA HIS A 47 -6.81 -1.21 -4.13
C HIS A 47 -6.54 -0.65 -2.74
N VAL A 48 -6.00 0.57 -2.69
CA VAL A 48 -5.71 1.29 -1.45
C VAL A 48 -6.27 2.71 -1.53
N LEU A 49 -7.11 3.07 -0.56
CA LEU A 49 -7.77 4.36 -0.46
C LEU A 49 -7.50 4.99 0.92
N GLU A 50 -7.78 6.29 1.09
CA GLU A 50 -7.91 6.84 2.44
C GLU A 50 -9.05 6.12 3.20
N ALA A 51 -8.86 5.88 4.49
CA ALA A 51 -9.78 5.04 5.26
C ALA A 51 -11.12 5.70 5.61
N HIS A 52 -11.17 7.03 5.66
CA HIS A 52 -12.29 7.75 6.27
C HIS A 52 -13.33 8.12 5.22
N CYS A 53 -14.52 7.54 5.33
CA CYS A 53 -15.64 7.78 4.42
C CYS A 53 -16.04 9.27 4.41
N LYS A 54 -16.07 9.91 3.24
CA LYS A 54 -16.47 11.34 3.12
C LYS A 54 -17.94 11.62 3.42
N HIS A 55 -18.74 10.62 3.77
CA HIS A 55 -20.09 10.84 4.27
C HIS A 55 -20.06 11.45 5.68
N LEU A 56 -19.63 10.67 6.68
CA LEU A 56 -19.60 11.09 8.10
C LEU A 56 -18.33 10.62 8.84
N GLY A 57 -17.26 10.30 8.11
CA GLY A 57 -15.95 10.00 8.69
C GLY A 57 -15.75 8.59 9.24
N ALA A 58 -16.69 7.66 9.03
CA ALA A 58 -16.50 6.28 9.47
C ALA A 58 -15.26 5.64 8.80
N HIS A 59 -14.45 4.93 9.60
CA HIS A 59 -13.30 4.19 9.10
C HIS A 59 -13.76 2.94 8.34
N ILE A 60 -13.57 2.93 7.03
CA ILE A 60 -14.06 1.88 6.12
C ILE A 60 -13.39 0.53 6.42
N GLY A 61 -12.11 0.54 6.80
CA GLY A 61 -11.36 -0.68 7.10
C GLY A 61 -11.84 -1.47 8.33
N HIS A 62 -12.73 -0.92 9.16
CA HIS A 62 -13.27 -1.60 10.34
C HIS A 62 -14.72 -2.02 10.11
N GLY A 63 -14.90 -3.24 9.59
CA GLY A 63 -16.22 -3.81 9.30
C GLY A 63 -16.76 -3.51 7.90
N GLY A 64 -16.02 -2.76 7.07
CA GLY A 64 -16.33 -2.64 5.65
C GLY A 64 -16.20 -3.99 4.92
N LYS A 65 -16.79 -4.05 3.73
CA LYS A 65 -16.76 -5.25 2.89
C LYS A 65 -16.58 -4.91 1.42
N VAL A 66 -16.05 -5.86 0.65
CA VAL A 66 -15.97 -5.73 -0.80
C VAL A 66 -17.34 -6.04 -1.42
N VAL A 67 -17.70 -5.28 -2.45
CA VAL A 67 -18.89 -5.52 -3.28
C VAL A 67 -18.50 -5.24 -4.74
N GLY A 68 -18.24 -6.30 -5.50
CA GLY A 68 -17.69 -6.18 -6.85
C GLY A 68 -16.28 -5.59 -6.83
N ASP A 69 -16.11 -4.43 -7.48
CA ASP A 69 -14.88 -3.64 -7.52
C ASP A 69 -14.82 -2.55 -6.44
N CYS A 70 -15.89 -2.38 -5.64
CA CYS A 70 -15.98 -1.31 -4.66
C CYS A 70 -15.75 -1.81 -3.24
N VAL A 71 -15.30 -0.90 -2.37
CA VAL A 71 -15.36 -1.08 -0.92
C VAL A 71 -16.61 -0.39 -0.35
N GLN A 72 -17.40 -1.14 0.42
CA GLN A 72 -18.60 -0.63 1.09
C GLN A 72 -18.29 -0.19 2.52
N CYS A 73 -18.65 1.05 2.84
CA CYS A 73 -18.57 1.60 4.18
C CYS A 73 -19.57 0.89 5.13
N PRO A 74 -19.14 0.45 6.32
CA PRO A 74 -19.99 -0.28 7.27
C PRO A 74 -21.11 0.56 7.86
N PHE A 75 -21.00 1.89 7.84
CA PHE A 75 -21.94 2.75 8.56
C PHE A 75 -23.26 2.93 7.80
N HIS A 76 -23.18 3.45 6.58
CA HIS A 76 -24.37 3.77 5.77
C HIS A 76 -24.36 3.09 4.40
N GLY A 77 -23.49 2.10 4.19
CA GLY A 77 -23.46 1.30 2.97
C GLY A 77 -23.03 2.04 1.70
N TRP A 78 -22.49 3.26 1.81
CA TRP A 78 -21.89 3.97 0.67
C TRP A 78 -20.75 3.14 0.09
N ARG A 79 -20.67 3.04 -1.24
CA ARG A 79 -19.60 2.29 -1.91
C ARG A 79 -18.64 3.23 -2.63
N TRP A 80 -17.36 2.92 -2.51
CA TRP A 80 -16.26 3.68 -3.08
C TRP A 80 -15.52 2.79 -4.08
N GLY A 81 -15.38 3.26 -5.31
CA GLY A 81 -14.71 2.53 -6.37
C GLY A 81 -13.18 2.56 -6.23
N PRO A 82 -12.45 1.83 -7.11
CA PRO A 82 -11.00 1.80 -7.10
C PRO A 82 -10.36 3.15 -7.45
N ASP A 83 -11.08 3.99 -8.19
CA ASP A 83 -10.72 5.38 -8.49
C ASP A 83 -11.12 6.37 -7.37
N GLY A 84 -11.57 5.85 -6.22
CA GLY A 84 -11.98 6.62 -5.07
C GLY A 84 -13.33 7.31 -5.21
N THR A 85 -13.98 7.28 -6.38
CA THR A 85 -15.29 7.94 -6.57
C THR A 85 -16.39 7.23 -5.80
N ASN A 86 -17.39 7.96 -5.30
CA ASN A 86 -18.59 7.34 -4.76
C ASN A 86 -19.41 6.72 -5.92
N ARG A 87 -19.59 5.40 -5.88
CA ARG A 87 -20.26 4.62 -6.93
C ARG A 87 -21.68 4.22 -6.57
N TYR A 88 -22.03 4.25 -5.28
CA TYR A 88 -23.34 3.84 -4.80
C TYR A 88 -23.70 4.49 -3.47
N ILE A 89 -24.96 4.89 -3.34
CA ILE A 89 -25.57 5.41 -2.12
C ILE A 89 -26.86 4.61 -1.90
N PRO A 90 -27.02 3.84 -0.80
CA PRO A 90 -28.15 2.92 -0.67
C PRO A 90 -29.54 3.55 -0.77
N TYR A 91 -29.69 4.78 -0.29
CA TYR A 91 -30.97 5.51 -0.32
C TYR A 91 -31.18 6.33 -1.60
N GLN A 92 -30.19 6.39 -2.50
CA GLN A 92 -30.25 7.04 -3.81
C GLN A 92 -29.42 6.23 -4.85
N PRO A 93 -29.79 4.97 -5.14
CA PRO A 93 -28.97 4.06 -5.93
C PRO A 93 -28.68 4.56 -7.34
N ASP A 94 -29.62 5.29 -7.95
CA ASP A 94 -29.48 5.84 -9.31
C ASP A 94 -28.74 7.19 -9.36
N ARG A 95 -28.36 7.75 -8.21
CA ARG A 95 -27.73 9.09 -8.10
C ARG A 95 -26.49 9.06 -7.21
N PRO A 96 -25.43 8.33 -7.60
CA PRO A 96 -24.16 8.36 -6.87
C PRO A 96 -23.50 9.74 -6.98
N ASN A 97 -22.76 10.14 -5.95
CA ASN A 97 -22.04 11.42 -5.96
C ASN A 97 -20.61 11.26 -6.49
N ARG A 98 -20.46 11.13 -7.82
CA ARG A 98 -19.14 10.91 -8.45
C ARG A 98 -18.17 12.09 -8.32
N ALA A 99 -18.66 13.28 -7.97
CA ALA A 99 -17.82 14.44 -7.66
C ALA A 99 -17.13 14.31 -6.29
N LEU A 100 -17.66 13.46 -5.41
CA LEU A 100 -17.04 13.14 -4.12
C LEU A 100 -16.09 11.95 -4.28
N THR A 101 -14.81 12.19 -4.01
CA THR A 101 -13.74 11.21 -4.19
C THR A 101 -12.95 11.02 -2.90
N LEU A 102 -12.62 9.77 -2.60
CA LEU A 102 -11.55 9.41 -1.69
C LEU A 102 -10.20 9.56 -2.39
N ARG A 103 -9.16 9.91 -1.63
CA ARG A 103 -7.78 9.80 -2.09
C ARG A 103 -7.47 8.34 -2.42
N VAL A 104 -6.91 8.13 -3.61
CA VAL A 104 -6.41 6.83 -4.08
C VAL A 104 -4.89 6.79 -3.92
N PHE A 105 -4.37 5.64 -3.53
CA PHE A 105 -2.93 5.35 -3.54
C PHE A 105 -2.67 4.36 -4.66
N PRO A 106 -1.91 4.73 -5.71
CA PRO A 106 -1.56 3.80 -6.78
C PRO A 106 -0.90 2.55 -6.21
N VAL A 107 -1.35 1.37 -6.64
CA VAL A 107 -0.88 0.08 -6.14
C VAL A 107 -0.11 -0.65 -7.23
N MET A 108 0.95 -1.34 -6.85
CA MET A 108 1.63 -2.31 -7.69
C MET A 108 1.80 -3.61 -6.91
N GLU A 109 1.32 -4.72 -7.46
CA GLU A 109 1.53 -6.04 -6.90
C GLU A 109 2.59 -6.76 -7.72
N GLN A 110 3.72 -7.09 -7.08
CA GLN A 110 4.89 -7.61 -7.77
C GLN A 110 5.63 -8.61 -6.87
N TYR A 111 5.90 -9.80 -7.39
CA TYR A 111 6.68 -10.86 -6.72
C TYR A 111 6.24 -11.17 -5.28
N GLY A 112 4.92 -11.25 -5.08
CA GLY A 112 4.32 -11.57 -3.79
C GLY A 112 4.24 -10.39 -2.80
N CYS A 113 4.64 -9.19 -3.21
CA CYS A 113 4.59 -7.97 -2.41
C CYS A 113 3.53 -7.01 -2.96
N VAL A 114 2.89 -6.25 -2.07
CA VAL A 114 2.01 -5.14 -2.43
C VAL A 114 2.73 -3.83 -2.12
N PHE A 115 2.90 -3.00 -3.14
CA PHE A 115 3.49 -1.68 -3.05
C PHE A 115 2.44 -0.60 -3.24
N ALA A 116 2.53 0.47 -2.47
CA ALA A 116 1.72 1.67 -2.66
C ALA A 116 2.63 2.86 -2.97
N TRP A 117 2.23 3.66 -3.95
CA TRP A 117 2.84 4.94 -4.24
C TRP A 117 2.36 5.98 -3.23
N HIS A 118 3.31 6.63 -2.56
CA HIS A 118 3.04 7.77 -1.72
C HIS A 118 3.66 9.03 -2.33
N HIS A 119 2.84 10.06 -2.47
CA HIS A 119 3.28 11.43 -2.71
C HIS A 119 2.53 12.35 -1.73
N PRO A 120 3.18 13.31 -1.06
CA PRO A 120 2.57 14.16 -0.03
C PRO A 120 1.33 14.96 -0.48
N HIS A 121 1.27 15.26 -1.78
CA HIS A 121 0.16 15.96 -2.43
C HIS A 121 -0.72 15.05 -3.30
N GLY A 122 -0.59 13.71 -3.17
CA GLY A 122 -1.39 12.76 -3.95
C GLY A 122 -1.15 12.83 -5.47
N LYS A 123 0.05 13.21 -5.92
CA LYS A 123 0.41 13.18 -7.33
C LYS A 123 0.70 11.74 -7.77
N GLU A 124 0.45 11.46 -9.04
CA GLU A 124 0.75 10.19 -9.68
C GLU A 124 2.24 9.79 -9.60
N PRO A 125 2.55 8.49 -9.78
CA PRO A 125 3.92 8.01 -9.83
C PRO A 125 4.75 8.74 -10.88
N GLN A 126 5.87 9.33 -10.43
CA GLN A 126 6.81 10.01 -11.31
C GLN A 126 7.88 9.06 -11.87
N TRP A 127 7.97 7.86 -11.30
CA TRP A 127 8.81 6.78 -11.80
C TRP A 127 8.07 5.45 -11.66
N GLN A 128 8.38 4.54 -12.57
CA GLN A 128 7.82 3.19 -12.55
C GLN A 128 8.35 2.41 -11.36
N MET A 129 7.55 1.45 -10.88
CA MET A 129 8.00 0.49 -9.89
C MET A 129 9.17 -0.31 -10.49
N PRO A 130 10.33 -0.37 -9.81
CA PRO A 130 11.44 -1.18 -10.28
C PRO A 130 11.11 -2.66 -10.42
N ASP A 131 11.41 -3.22 -11.59
CA ASP A 131 11.47 -4.66 -11.81
C ASP A 131 12.88 -5.18 -11.46
N ILE A 132 12.98 -6.17 -10.56
CA ILE A 132 14.26 -6.76 -10.15
C ILE A 132 14.94 -7.52 -11.28
N PHE A 133 14.18 -8.18 -12.15
CA PHE A 133 14.70 -8.93 -13.30
C PHE A 133 15.14 -7.98 -14.42
N GLY A 134 14.49 -6.83 -14.55
CA GLY A 134 14.92 -5.77 -15.47
C GLY A 134 16.16 -5.00 -14.98
N LYS A 135 16.35 -4.89 -13.66
CA LYS A 135 17.44 -4.10 -13.06
C LYS A 135 18.81 -4.74 -13.11
N PHE A 136 18.87 -6.08 -13.14
CA PHE A 136 20.13 -6.82 -13.10
C PHE A 136 20.25 -7.77 -14.29
N PRO A 137 20.46 -7.22 -15.51
CA PRO A 137 20.45 -8.00 -16.74
C PRO A 137 21.57 -9.05 -16.82
N GLN A 138 22.59 -8.95 -15.96
CA GLN A 138 23.66 -9.94 -15.86
C GLN A 138 23.20 -11.29 -15.27
N PHE A 139 22.04 -11.37 -14.64
CA PHE A 139 21.50 -12.61 -14.12
C PHE A 139 20.45 -13.17 -15.09
N GLU A 140 20.75 -14.33 -15.67
CA GLU A 140 19.81 -15.09 -16.49
C GLU A 140 18.77 -15.76 -15.59
N THR A 141 17.71 -15.03 -15.28
CA THR A 141 16.58 -15.52 -14.47
C THR A 141 15.30 -14.81 -14.91
N ASP A 142 14.15 -15.38 -14.56
CA ASP A 142 12.84 -14.85 -14.91
C ASP A 142 11.87 -14.91 -13.71
N PRO A 143 10.72 -14.21 -13.80
CA PRO A 143 9.70 -14.23 -12.75
C PRO A 143 9.19 -15.63 -12.35
N ALA A 144 9.22 -16.63 -13.24
CA ALA A 144 8.80 -17.99 -12.93
C ALA A 144 9.82 -18.74 -12.05
N ALA A 145 11.08 -18.33 -12.07
CA ALA A 145 12.11 -18.80 -11.15
C ALA A 145 12.09 -18.09 -9.78
N TYR A 146 11.19 -17.12 -9.57
CA TYR A 146 11.12 -16.37 -8.32
C TYR A 146 10.69 -17.26 -7.13
N TYR A 147 11.60 -17.45 -6.18
CA TYR A 147 11.27 -18.11 -4.92
C TYR A 147 10.50 -17.14 -4.00
N ARG A 148 9.29 -17.54 -3.60
CA ARG A 148 8.43 -16.74 -2.72
C ARG A 148 9.02 -16.66 -1.31
N ALA A 149 9.26 -15.44 -0.83
CA ALA A 149 9.84 -15.20 0.49
C ALA A 149 8.85 -15.34 1.67
N TYR A 150 7.56 -15.10 1.45
CA TYR A 150 6.55 -15.11 2.52
C TYR A 150 5.75 -16.42 2.54
N PRO A 151 5.42 -17.03 3.69
CA PRO A 151 5.72 -16.55 5.04
C PRO A 151 7.09 -16.97 5.57
N GLU A 152 7.73 -17.96 4.97
CA GLU A 152 8.84 -18.73 5.58
C GLU A 152 10.06 -17.88 5.92
N PHE A 153 10.36 -16.90 5.06
CA PHE A 153 11.51 -15.99 5.20
C PHE A 153 11.08 -14.57 5.59
N SER A 154 9.94 -14.44 6.26
CA SER A 154 9.43 -13.15 6.72
C SER A 154 9.28 -13.11 8.23
N ARG A 155 9.57 -11.94 8.82
CA ARG A 155 9.21 -11.60 10.20
C ARG A 155 8.63 -10.19 10.21
N ARG A 156 7.58 -10.00 11.00
CA ARG A 156 6.92 -8.70 11.18
C ARG A 156 7.13 -8.23 12.62
N ALA A 157 7.79 -7.08 12.77
CA ALA A 157 7.81 -6.34 14.01
C ALA A 157 6.80 -5.19 13.89
N GLU A 158 5.89 -5.08 14.84
CA GLU A 158 4.86 -4.04 14.81
C GLU A 158 5.21 -2.90 15.78
N ARG A 159 4.95 -1.67 15.35
CA ARG A 159 5.04 -0.47 16.20
C ARG A 159 6.43 -0.24 16.80
N GLU A 160 7.48 -0.65 16.08
CA GLU A 160 8.85 -0.35 16.47
C GLU A 160 9.05 1.18 16.47
N PRO A 161 9.45 1.80 17.59
CA PRO A 161 9.58 3.25 17.72
C PRO A 161 10.88 3.77 17.09
N VAL A 162 11.17 3.33 15.86
CA VAL A 162 12.37 3.71 15.10
C VAL A 162 11.98 4.50 13.85
N HIS A 163 12.70 5.58 13.58
CA HIS A 163 12.49 6.32 12.35
C HIS A 163 13.04 5.51 11.17
N PRO A 164 12.31 5.37 10.04
CA PRO A 164 12.76 4.55 8.89
C PRO A 164 14.12 4.94 8.32
N GLN A 165 14.54 6.21 8.49
CA GLN A 165 15.87 6.69 8.10
C GLN A 165 17.00 5.91 8.79
N ILE A 166 16.83 5.50 10.04
CA ILE A 166 17.84 4.74 10.78
C ILE A 166 18.14 3.40 10.09
N VAL A 167 17.11 2.77 9.51
CA VAL A 167 17.31 1.53 8.73
C VAL A 167 18.08 1.82 7.44
N ALA A 168 17.75 2.92 6.76
CA ALA A 168 18.42 3.33 5.52
C ALA A 168 19.89 3.75 5.74
N GLU A 169 20.23 4.28 6.91
CA GLU A 169 21.60 4.66 7.29
C GLU A 169 22.56 3.48 7.39
N ASN A 170 22.05 2.24 7.49
CA ASN A 170 22.90 1.04 7.41
C ASN A 170 23.44 0.78 5.99
N ALA A 171 22.84 1.37 4.94
CA ALA A 171 23.27 1.11 3.56
C ALA A 171 24.74 1.46 3.27
N PRO A 172 25.29 2.61 3.73
CA PRO A 172 26.71 2.91 3.62
C PRO A 172 27.60 2.30 4.72
N ASP A 173 27.04 1.64 5.73
CA ASP A 173 27.84 1.11 6.84
C ASP A 173 28.51 -0.21 6.47
N SER A 174 29.70 -0.13 5.86
CA SER A 174 30.52 -1.30 5.56
C SER A 174 31.08 -1.98 6.82
N ALA A 175 31.18 -1.26 7.95
CA ALA A 175 31.78 -1.79 9.17
C ALA A 175 30.89 -2.84 9.84
N ILE A 176 29.55 -2.71 9.75
CA ILE A 176 28.60 -3.72 10.26
C ILE A 176 28.76 -5.09 9.58
N SER A 177 29.24 -5.12 8.34
CA SER A 177 29.51 -6.36 7.60
C SER A 177 30.87 -6.97 7.97
N SER A 178 31.81 -6.14 8.44
CA SER A 178 33.18 -6.55 8.78
C SER A 178 33.32 -7.19 10.16
N THR A 179 32.37 -6.96 11.06
CA THR A 179 32.40 -7.48 12.44
C THR A 179 32.08 -8.98 12.54
N TYR A 180 31.63 -9.63 11.46
CA TYR A 180 31.43 -11.09 11.39
C TYR A 180 32.60 -11.86 10.79
N THR A 181 33.63 -11.18 10.28
CA THR A 181 34.86 -11.81 9.78
C THR A 181 36.02 -11.48 10.70
N THR A 182 36.10 -12.19 11.82
CA THR A 182 37.33 -12.74 12.43
C THR A 182 37.10 -13.02 13.91
N ARG A 183 36.88 -14.29 14.26
CA ARG A 183 37.59 -14.92 15.38
C ARG A 183 38.04 -16.31 14.90
N PRO A 184 39.34 -16.65 15.00
CA PRO A 184 39.82 -18.01 14.79
C PRO A 184 39.24 -18.97 15.84
#